data_AF-A0A7V8BGM3-F1
#
_entry.id   AF-A0A7V8BGM3-F1
#
_cell.length_a   1.000
_cell.length_b   1.000
_cell.length_c   1.000
_cell.angle_alpha   90.00
_cell.angle_beta   90.00
_cell.angle_gamma   90.00
#
_symmetry.space_group_name_H-M   'P 1'
#
loop_
_entity.id
_entity.type
_entity.pdbx_description
1 polymer ?
#
loop_
_entity_poly.entity_id
_entity_poly.type
_entity_poly.pdbx_seq_one_letter_code
_entity_poly.pdbx_strand_id
1 'polypeptide(L)'
;MKALTLRHSKLLSLKGIETCSQLEELRLLRVKGLRSLDGVEHCTQLRILEIDRGSAPVGVADVLCRLEGLEEVYFEGDFVLEHLRWLVRNRQMRSFRSDAVVIDVDWTKVFESPLLREIAFRHQPGALQRDTDIAQIAASFGRPLKWVEHGGTSKRPWVELHFVGG
;
A
#
# COMPACT_ATOMS: atom_id res chain seq x y z
N MET A 1 1.05 4.54 -23.51
CA MET A 1 1.79 5.35 -22.52
C MET A 1 2.11 4.44 -21.35
N LYS A 2 3.38 4.36 -20.91
CA LYS A 2 3.80 3.44 -19.83
C LYS A 2 3.91 4.08 -18.45
N ALA A 3 4.25 5.36 -18.38
CA ALA A 3 4.37 6.07 -17.12
C ALA A 3 3.62 7.40 -17.19
N LEU A 4 2.88 7.71 -16.13
CA LEU A 4 2.18 8.98 -15.95
C LEU A 4 2.55 9.55 -14.58
N THR A 5 3.02 10.79 -14.57
CA THR A 5 3.30 11.52 -13.34
C THR A 5 2.57 12.85 -13.37
N LEU A 6 1.70 13.07 -12.39
CA LEU A 6 0.98 14.31 -12.20
C LEU A 6 1.50 14.97 -10.92
N ARG A 7 1.99 16.21 -11.04
CA ARG A 7 2.55 16.95 -9.91
C ARG A 7 1.82 18.26 -9.70
N HIS A 8 1.57 18.63 -8.44
CA HIS A 8 1.06 19.96 -8.06
C HIS A 8 -0.21 20.40 -8.81
N SER A 9 -1.06 19.44 -9.17
CA SER A 9 -2.23 19.70 -10.00
C SER A 9 -3.48 20.00 -9.15
N LYS A 10 -4.39 20.78 -9.73
CA LYS A 10 -5.76 21.00 -9.22
C LYS A 10 -6.75 19.98 -9.80
N LEU A 11 -6.24 18.88 -10.37
CA LEU A 11 -7.05 17.83 -10.98
C LEU A 11 -8.07 17.30 -9.97
N LEU A 12 -9.34 17.24 -10.40
CA LEU A 12 -10.45 16.80 -9.55
C LEU A 12 -10.78 15.31 -9.73
N SER A 13 -10.48 14.74 -10.91
CA SER A 13 -10.72 13.33 -11.25
C SER A 13 -9.66 12.82 -12.21
N LEU A 14 -9.44 11.51 -12.22
CA LEU A 14 -8.62 10.82 -13.22
C LEU A 14 -9.42 10.33 -14.44
N LYS A 15 -10.63 10.87 -14.70
CA LYS A 15 -11.45 10.46 -15.84
C LYS A 15 -10.64 10.44 -17.14
N GLY A 16 -10.71 9.33 -17.87
CA GLY A 16 -9.94 9.06 -19.08
C GLY A 16 -8.70 8.20 -18.83
N ILE A 17 -8.27 8.00 -17.57
CA ILE A 17 -7.14 7.13 -17.24
C ILE A 17 -7.39 5.67 -17.61
N GLU A 18 -8.66 5.25 -17.64
CA GLU A 18 -9.09 3.93 -18.07
C GLU A 18 -8.69 3.61 -19.53
N THR A 19 -8.44 4.65 -20.34
CA THR A 19 -7.97 4.48 -21.72
C THR A 19 -6.46 4.19 -21.80
N CYS A 20 -5.71 4.42 -20.71
CA CYS A 20 -4.28 4.17 -20.61
C CYS A 20 -4.00 2.68 -20.26
N SER A 21 -4.46 1.75 -21.10
CA SER A 21 -4.36 0.29 -20.86
C SER A 21 -2.94 -0.26 -20.76
N GLN A 22 -1.94 0.49 -21.22
CA GLN A 22 -0.51 0.14 -21.14
C GLN A 22 0.22 0.84 -19.99
N LEU A 23 -0.50 1.52 -19.09
CA LEU A 23 0.10 2.25 -17.98
C LEU A 23 0.70 1.26 -16.96
N GLU A 24 2.01 1.34 -16.77
CA GLU A 24 2.80 0.53 -15.84
C GLU A 24 3.13 1.31 -14.56
N GLU A 25 3.23 2.64 -14.63
CA GLU A 25 3.56 3.51 -13.49
C GLU A 25 2.62 4.72 -13.39
N LEU A 26 2.04 4.93 -12.21
CA LEU A 26 1.21 6.08 -11.90
C LEU A 26 1.73 6.78 -10.64
N ARG A 27 2.14 8.03 -10.78
CA ARG A 27 2.58 8.88 -9.66
C ARG A 27 1.71 10.12 -9.56
N LEU A 28 1.06 10.30 -8.42
CA LEU A 28 0.17 11.42 -8.10
C LEU A 28 0.78 12.20 -6.94
N LEU A 29 1.56 13.22 -7.27
CA LEU A 29 2.36 13.94 -6.30
C LEU A 29 1.76 15.32 -6.00
N ARG A 30 1.33 15.54 -4.76
CA ARG A 30 0.76 16.80 -4.27
C ARG A 30 -0.46 17.24 -5.10
N VAL A 31 -1.28 16.28 -5.52
CA VAL A 31 -2.52 16.50 -6.27
C VAL A 31 -3.65 16.72 -5.25
N LYS A 32 -3.88 17.97 -4.85
CA LYS A 32 -4.78 18.30 -3.72
C LYS A 32 -6.27 18.25 -4.06
N GLY A 33 -6.62 18.30 -5.33
CA GLY A 33 -8.01 18.36 -5.80
C GLY A 33 -8.67 17.01 -5.99
N LEU A 34 -7.89 15.92 -6.01
CA LEU A 34 -8.33 14.63 -6.51
C LEU A 34 -9.22 13.91 -5.50
N ARG A 35 -10.49 13.68 -5.83
CA ARG A 35 -11.43 13.13 -4.84
C ARG A 35 -11.54 11.61 -4.87
N SER A 36 -11.20 10.98 -6.00
CA SER A 36 -11.38 9.56 -6.24
C SER A 36 -10.30 9.01 -7.15
N LEU A 37 -10.00 7.71 -7.02
CA LEU A 37 -9.17 6.94 -7.95
C LEU A 37 -9.98 6.16 -9.00
N ASP A 38 -11.27 6.46 -9.17
CA ASP A 38 -12.12 5.79 -10.17
C ASP A 38 -11.45 5.75 -11.55
N GLY A 39 -11.49 4.57 -12.17
CA GLY A 39 -10.91 4.28 -13.46
C GLY A 39 -9.48 3.72 -13.40
N VAL A 40 -8.76 3.91 -12.29
CA VAL A 40 -7.39 3.37 -12.12
C VAL A 40 -7.40 1.85 -12.09
N GLU A 41 -8.47 1.22 -11.62
CA GLU A 41 -8.67 -0.23 -11.63
C GLU A 41 -8.69 -0.85 -13.04
N HIS A 42 -8.86 -0.05 -14.10
CA HIS A 42 -8.77 -0.48 -15.49
C HIS A 42 -7.34 -0.47 -16.04
N CYS A 43 -6.38 0.13 -15.34
CA CYS A 43 -4.96 0.09 -15.69
C CYS A 43 -4.34 -1.25 -15.25
N THR A 44 -4.75 -2.35 -15.86
CA THR A 44 -4.36 -3.72 -15.42
C THR A 44 -2.88 -4.04 -15.57
N GLN A 45 -2.12 -3.20 -16.29
CA GLN A 45 -0.66 -3.31 -16.40
C GLN A 45 0.09 -2.51 -15.32
N LEU A 46 -0.62 -1.86 -14.40
CA LEU A 46 -0.01 -1.00 -13.39
C LEU A 46 0.77 -1.84 -12.38
N ARG A 47 2.06 -1.50 -12.24
CA ARG A 47 3.02 -2.16 -11.35
C ARG A 47 3.45 -1.25 -10.21
N ILE A 48 3.53 0.06 -10.47
CA ILE A 48 3.95 1.06 -9.48
C ILE A 48 2.84 2.09 -9.30
N LEU A 49 2.40 2.26 -8.06
CA LEU A 49 1.43 3.28 -7.66
C LEU A 49 1.97 4.12 -6.51
N GLU A 50 2.15 5.41 -6.77
CA GLU A 50 2.63 6.38 -5.78
C GLU A 50 1.63 7.52 -5.64
N ILE A 51 1.20 7.79 -4.41
CA ILE A 51 0.30 8.90 -4.08
C ILE A 51 0.87 9.61 -2.86
N ASP A 52 1.35 10.84 -3.02
CA ASP A 52 1.93 11.63 -1.94
C ASP A 52 1.09 12.88 -1.62
N ARG A 53 1.25 13.39 -0.38
CA ARG A 53 0.90 14.73 0.17
C ARG A 53 -0.16 15.52 -0.63
N GLY A 54 -1.23 14.84 -0.99
CA GLY A 54 -2.36 15.31 -1.79
C GLY A 54 -3.65 15.17 -1.00
N SER A 55 -4.78 15.13 -1.69
CA SER A 55 -6.02 14.63 -1.10
C SER A 55 -5.87 13.14 -0.77
N ALA A 56 -6.65 12.63 0.18
CA ALA A 56 -6.85 11.20 0.39
C ALA A 56 -8.06 10.76 -0.46
N PRO A 57 -7.88 10.42 -1.75
CA PRO A 57 -8.99 10.02 -2.60
C PRO A 57 -9.68 8.78 -2.04
N VAL A 58 -11.00 8.71 -2.20
CA VAL A 58 -11.74 7.49 -1.95
C VAL A 58 -11.38 6.43 -3.01
N GLY A 59 -11.64 5.15 -2.69
CA GLY A 59 -11.42 4.02 -3.62
C GLY A 59 -10.01 3.42 -3.59
N VAL A 60 -9.10 3.88 -2.72
CA VAL A 60 -7.75 3.28 -2.58
C VAL A 60 -7.81 1.79 -2.29
N ALA A 61 -8.65 1.37 -1.35
CA ALA A 61 -8.81 -0.05 -1.02
C ALA A 61 -9.31 -0.88 -2.21
N ASP A 62 -10.21 -0.32 -3.04
CA ASP A 62 -10.72 -1.00 -4.23
C ASP A 62 -9.65 -1.14 -5.31
N VAL A 63 -8.84 -0.11 -5.53
CA VAL A 63 -7.70 -0.14 -6.46
C VAL A 63 -6.70 -1.21 -6.04
N LEU A 64 -6.31 -1.25 -4.76
CA LEU A 64 -5.41 -2.28 -4.23
C LEU A 64 -5.98 -3.69 -4.46
N CYS A 65 -7.27 -3.89 -4.21
CA CYS A 65 -7.93 -5.18 -4.42
C CYS A 65 -7.98 -5.64 -5.88
N ARG A 66 -8.13 -4.71 -6.84
CA ARG A 66 -8.38 -5.03 -8.26
C ARG A 66 -7.10 -5.14 -9.10
N LEU A 67 -6.03 -4.43 -8.73
CA LEU A 67 -4.80 -4.39 -9.52
C LEU A 67 -3.79 -5.45 -9.06
N GLU A 68 -4.06 -6.72 -9.37
CA GLU A 68 -3.26 -7.88 -8.91
C GLU A 68 -1.78 -7.87 -9.36
N GLY A 69 -1.44 -7.06 -10.37
CA GLY A 69 -0.08 -6.88 -10.90
C GLY A 69 0.78 -5.85 -10.16
N LEU A 70 0.26 -5.19 -9.12
CA LEU A 70 1.04 -4.21 -8.35
C LEU A 70 2.26 -4.86 -7.68
N GLU A 71 3.40 -4.20 -7.83
CA GLU A 71 4.70 -4.56 -7.26
C GLU A 71 5.14 -3.59 -6.17
N GLU A 72 4.86 -2.31 -6.36
CA GLU A 72 5.28 -1.27 -5.42
C GLU A 72 4.16 -0.26 -5.20
N VAL A 73 3.85 -0.01 -3.93
CA VAL A 73 2.84 0.96 -3.51
C VAL A 73 3.41 1.87 -2.45
N TYR A 74 3.35 3.17 -2.73
CA TYR A 74 3.80 4.24 -1.83
C TYR A 74 2.68 5.24 -1.60
N PHE A 75 2.19 5.35 -0.36
CA PHE A 75 1.13 6.30 -0.02
C PHE A 75 1.55 7.20 1.14
N GLU A 76 1.70 8.50 0.90
CA GLU A 76 1.97 9.49 1.94
C GLU A 76 0.75 10.39 2.14
N GLY A 77 0.17 10.37 3.33
CA GLY A 77 -1.02 11.17 3.66
C GLY A 77 -1.95 10.48 4.65
N ASP A 78 -3.11 11.09 4.87
CA ASP A 78 -4.11 10.62 5.84
C ASP A 78 -5.09 9.63 5.19
N PHE A 79 -4.54 8.51 4.73
CA PHE A 79 -5.32 7.38 4.23
C PHE A 79 -5.78 6.48 5.38
N VAL A 80 -6.91 5.80 5.20
CA VAL A 80 -7.36 4.75 6.12
C VAL A 80 -7.57 3.48 5.31
N LEU A 81 -7.02 2.38 5.80
CA LEU A 81 -7.23 1.05 5.26
C LEU A 81 -7.92 0.19 6.31
N GLU A 82 -9.10 -0.32 6.00
CA GLU A 82 -9.84 -1.15 6.95
C GLU A 82 -9.08 -2.45 7.26
N HIS A 83 -8.40 -3.02 6.27
CA HIS A 83 -7.65 -4.27 6.41
C HIS A 83 -6.53 -4.44 5.36
N LEU A 84 -5.66 -5.43 5.56
CA LEU A 84 -4.58 -5.81 4.62
C LEU A 84 -4.89 -7.03 3.74
N ARG A 85 -6.15 -7.50 3.69
CA ARG A 85 -6.54 -8.69 2.92
C ARG A 85 -6.30 -8.60 1.42
N TRP A 86 -6.10 -7.41 0.87
CA TRP A 86 -5.75 -7.23 -0.54
C TRP A 86 -4.34 -7.76 -0.87
N LEU A 87 -3.41 -7.82 0.10
CA LEU A 87 -2.03 -8.31 -0.13
C LEU A 87 -1.94 -9.72 -0.71
N VAL A 88 -2.94 -10.58 -0.43
CA VAL A 88 -2.97 -11.95 -0.97
C VAL A 88 -3.46 -12.02 -2.43
N ARG A 89 -4.11 -10.95 -2.91
CA ARG A 89 -4.50 -10.76 -4.32
C ARG A 89 -3.31 -10.24 -5.13
N ASN A 90 -2.56 -9.26 -4.60
CA ASN A 90 -1.38 -8.70 -5.27
C ASN A 90 -0.15 -9.60 -5.06
N ARG A 91 -0.12 -10.74 -5.75
CA ARG A 91 0.97 -11.73 -5.60
C ARG A 91 2.33 -11.25 -6.13
N GLN A 92 2.35 -10.12 -6.83
CA GLN A 92 3.56 -9.46 -7.31
C GLN A 92 4.10 -8.40 -6.34
N MET A 93 3.39 -8.10 -5.24
CA MET A 93 3.78 -7.05 -4.30
C MET A 93 5.15 -7.34 -3.69
N ARG A 94 6.06 -6.37 -3.80
CA ARG A 94 7.42 -6.39 -3.26
C ARG A 94 7.56 -5.36 -2.14
N SER A 95 6.98 -4.18 -2.31
CA SER A 95 7.04 -3.10 -1.34
C SER A 95 5.68 -2.44 -1.14
N PHE A 96 5.25 -2.34 0.11
CA PHE A 96 4.14 -1.48 0.50
C PHE A 96 4.60 -0.53 1.59
N ARG A 97 4.75 0.76 1.29
CA ARG A 97 5.09 1.78 2.27
C ARG A 97 3.99 2.82 2.32
N SER A 98 3.45 3.08 3.51
CA SER A 98 2.31 3.95 3.64
C SER A 98 2.26 4.69 4.97
N ASP A 99 1.77 5.92 4.94
CA ASP A 99 1.27 6.60 6.14
C ASP A 99 -0.23 6.31 6.37
N ALA A 100 -0.84 5.39 5.62
CA ALA A 100 -2.21 4.96 5.87
C ALA A 100 -2.33 4.36 7.27
N VAL A 101 -3.41 4.70 7.97
CA VAL A 101 -3.77 4.03 9.22
C VAL A 101 -4.53 2.76 8.88
N VAL A 102 -3.92 1.61 9.18
CA VAL A 102 -4.52 0.30 9.08
C VAL A 102 -5.29 -0.01 10.36
N ILE A 103 -6.57 -0.35 10.22
CA ILE A 103 -7.47 -0.63 11.34
C ILE A 103 -7.30 -2.08 11.81
N ASP A 104 -7.49 -3.05 10.90
CA ASP A 104 -7.33 -4.48 11.17
C ASP A 104 -6.02 -5.01 10.55
N VAL A 105 -5.07 -5.37 11.41
CA VAL A 105 -3.76 -5.90 11.01
C VAL A 105 -3.77 -7.42 11.12
N ASP A 106 -4.06 -8.10 10.01
CA ASP A 106 -3.94 -9.55 9.89
C ASP A 106 -2.57 -9.93 9.31
N TRP A 107 -1.62 -10.21 10.20
CA TRP A 107 -0.26 -10.62 9.81
C TRP A 107 -0.22 -11.90 8.97
N THR A 108 -1.21 -12.79 9.08
CA THR A 108 -1.23 -14.00 8.24
C THR A 108 -1.32 -13.63 6.76
N LYS A 109 -2.08 -12.57 6.43
CA LYS A 109 -2.21 -12.07 5.05
C LYS A 109 -0.95 -11.37 4.56
N VAL A 110 -0.22 -10.71 5.44
CA VAL A 110 1.09 -10.12 5.14
C VAL A 110 2.08 -11.23 4.78
N PHE A 111 2.12 -12.32 5.55
CA PHE A 111 3.06 -13.42 5.33
C PHE A 111 2.64 -14.40 4.23
N GLU A 112 1.35 -14.48 3.88
CA GLU A 112 0.84 -15.17 2.69
C GLU A 112 1.29 -14.50 1.37
N SER A 113 1.64 -13.21 1.38
CA SER A 113 2.05 -12.47 0.17
C SER A 113 3.47 -12.83 -0.27
N PRO A 114 3.67 -13.68 -1.31
CA PRO A 114 4.88 -14.47 -1.48
C PRO A 114 6.15 -13.68 -1.83
N LEU A 115 5.99 -12.51 -2.46
CA LEU A 115 7.10 -11.70 -2.95
C LEU A 115 7.37 -10.46 -2.09
N LEU A 116 6.60 -10.25 -1.02
CA LEU A 116 6.72 -9.06 -0.18
C LEU A 116 8.07 -9.04 0.53
N ARG A 117 8.83 -7.97 0.35
CA ARG A 117 10.18 -7.77 0.88
C ARG A 117 10.21 -6.77 2.02
N GLU A 118 9.32 -5.80 1.95
CA GLU A 118 9.16 -4.78 2.95
C GLU A 118 7.72 -4.31 3.04
N ILE A 119 7.31 -3.96 4.26
CA ILE A 119 6.01 -3.36 4.50
C ILE A 119 6.11 -2.36 5.65
N ALA A 120 5.60 -1.16 5.45
CA ALA A 120 5.55 -0.11 6.46
C ALA A 120 4.19 0.58 6.45
N PHE A 121 3.54 0.71 7.60
CA PHE A 121 2.28 1.41 7.74
C PHE A 121 2.03 1.97 9.14
N ARG A 122 1.13 2.96 9.25
CA ARG A 122 0.55 3.36 10.53
C ARG A 122 -0.57 2.40 10.91
N HIS A 123 -0.80 2.19 12.19
CA HIS A 123 -1.90 1.33 12.65
C HIS A 123 -2.71 2.00 13.75
N GLN A 124 -3.94 1.53 13.96
CA GLN A 124 -4.74 1.97 15.09
C GLN A 124 -4.03 1.62 16.41
N PRO A 125 -3.99 2.52 17.41
CA PRO A 125 -3.41 2.21 18.72
C PRO A 125 -4.03 0.94 19.32
N GLY A 126 -3.18 0.02 19.77
CA GLY A 126 -3.59 -1.28 20.31
C GLY A 126 -3.90 -2.37 19.28
N ALA A 127 -3.79 -2.09 17.97
CA ALA A 127 -4.06 -3.08 16.92
C ALA A 127 -2.93 -4.12 16.71
N LEU A 128 -1.72 -3.87 17.24
CA LEU A 128 -0.58 -4.76 17.04
C LEU A 128 -0.45 -5.83 18.13
N GLN A 129 -0.18 -7.05 17.70
CA GLN A 129 0.43 -8.08 18.56
C GLN A 129 1.87 -7.70 18.93
N ARG A 130 2.47 -8.43 19.89
CA ARG A 130 3.87 -8.23 20.28
C ARG A 130 4.80 -8.71 19.18
N ASP A 131 5.99 -8.14 19.09
CA ASP A 131 7.01 -8.46 18.08
C ASP A 131 7.35 -9.96 18.06
N THR A 132 7.38 -10.60 19.23
CA THR A 132 7.59 -12.04 19.36
C THR A 132 6.50 -12.85 18.67
N ASP A 133 5.26 -12.39 18.74
CA ASP A 133 4.11 -13.05 18.12
C ASP A 133 4.21 -12.85 16.59
N ILE A 134 4.54 -11.64 16.12
CA ILE A 134 4.76 -11.33 14.70
C ILE A 134 5.85 -12.23 14.11
N ALA A 135 7.01 -12.32 14.78
CA ALA A 135 8.14 -13.13 14.33
C ALA A 135 7.81 -14.64 14.30
N GLN A 136 7.05 -15.14 15.28
CA GLN A 136 6.60 -16.54 15.31
C GLN A 136 5.64 -16.85 14.14
N ILE A 137 4.68 -15.98 13.87
CA ILE A 137 3.79 -16.13 12.70
C ILE A 137 4.64 -16.09 11.42
N ALA A 138 5.55 -15.14 11.28
CA ALA A 138 6.43 -15.05 10.10
C ALA A 138 7.22 -16.36 9.88
N ALA A 139 7.77 -16.94 10.94
CA ALA A 139 8.48 -18.21 10.90
C ALA A 139 7.57 -19.39 10.50
N SER A 140 6.31 -19.44 10.96
CA SER A 140 5.38 -20.53 10.59
C SER A 140 5.00 -20.53 9.11
N PHE A 141 5.13 -19.39 8.42
CA PHE A 141 4.95 -19.27 6.97
C PHE A 141 6.26 -19.45 6.18
N GLY A 142 7.39 -19.75 6.83
CA GLY A 142 8.69 -19.83 6.15
C GLY A 142 9.18 -18.47 5.64
N ARG A 143 8.72 -17.38 6.26
CA ARG A 143 8.97 -15.99 5.84
C ARG A 143 9.69 -15.22 6.96
N PRO A 144 10.93 -15.60 7.34
CA PRO A 144 11.61 -14.96 8.45
C PRO A 144 11.87 -13.47 8.19
N LEU A 145 11.76 -12.68 9.25
CA LEU A 145 12.01 -11.25 9.23
C LEU A 145 13.49 -10.97 9.51
N LYS A 146 14.06 -10.04 8.74
CA LYS A 146 15.39 -9.49 8.98
C LYS A 146 15.37 -8.57 10.20
N TRP A 147 14.34 -7.73 10.29
CA TRP A 147 14.08 -6.87 11.44
C TRP A 147 12.63 -6.38 11.42
N VAL A 148 12.17 -5.95 12.59
CA VAL A 148 10.90 -5.25 12.80
C VAL A 148 11.23 -3.97 13.56
N GLU A 149 10.70 -2.85 13.11
CA GLU A 149 10.83 -1.56 13.77
C GLU A 149 9.46 -0.99 14.07
N HIS A 150 9.35 -0.40 15.25
CA HIS A 150 8.16 0.30 15.70
C HIS A 150 8.54 1.72 16.07
N GLY A 151 7.63 2.66 15.83
CA GLY A 151 7.84 4.02 16.28
C GLY A 151 6.59 4.87 16.26
N GLY A 152 6.81 6.18 16.31
CA GLY A 152 5.76 7.18 16.35
C GLY A 152 5.34 7.51 17.77
N THR A 153 4.11 8.02 17.93
CA THR A 153 3.55 8.37 19.24
C THR A 153 2.47 7.38 19.63
N SER A 154 2.06 7.34 20.90
CA SER A 154 0.93 6.53 21.36
C SER A 154 -0.37 6.78 20.57
N LYS A 155 -0.52 7.97 19.96
CA LYS A 155 -1.67 8.34 19.11
C LYS A 155 -1.47 8.07 17.62
N ARG A 156 -0.23 7.93 17.18
CA ARG A 156 0.15 7.72 15.77
C ARG A 156 1.30 6.72 15.70
N PRO A 157 1.07 5.46 16.10
CA PRO A 157 2.09 4.44 16.03
C PRO A 157 2.25 3.93 14.60
N TRP A 158 3.45 3.48 14.27
CA TRP A 158 3.77 2.85 13.00
C TRP A 158 4.61 1.60 13.21
N VAL A 159 4.60 0.74 12.19
CA VAL A 159 5.39 -0.48 12.14
C VAL A 159 6.02 -0.64 10.76
N GLU A 160 7.25 -1.13 10.73
CA GLU A 160 8.00 -1.47 9.53
C GLU A 160 8.61 -2.86 9.67
N LEU A 161 8.41 -3.71 8.67
CA LEU A 161 8.94 -5.08 8.60
C LEU A 161 9.82 -5.19 7.36
N HIS A 162 10.97 -5.83 7.53
CA HIS A 162 11.84 -6.24 6.44
C HIS A 162 12.03 -7.74 6.46
N PHE A 163 11.84 -8.38 5.31
CA PHE A 163 12.00 -9.83 5.15
C PHE A 163 13.45 -10.20 4.84
N VAL A 164 13.87 -11.39 5.24
CA VAL A 164 15.18 -11.93 4.82
C VAL A 164 15.17 -12.21 3.32
N GLY A 165 16.21 -11.76 2.59
CA GLY A 165 16.34 -11.99 1.15
C GLY A 165 15.59 -11.00 0.25
N GLY A 166 15.16 -9.86 0.80
CA GLY A 166 14.68 -8.70 0.04
C GLY A 166 15.75 -8.04 -0.83
#